data_AF-A0A734T676-F1
#
_entry.id   AF-A0A734T676-F1
#
_cell.length_a   1.000
_cell.length_b   1.000
_cell.length_c   1.000
_cell.angle_alpha   90.00
_cell.angle_beta   90.00
_cell.angle_gamma   90.00
#
_symmetry.space_group_name_H-M   'P 1'
#
loop_
_entity.id
_entity.type
_entity.pdbx_description
1 polymer ?
#
loop_
_entity_poly.entity_id
_entity_poly.type
_entity_poly.pdbx_seq_one_letter_code
_entity_poly.pdbx_strand_id
1 'polypeptide(L)' 'LTLSEKKVIYYVAAGLSVKSCSNLLDRNIKTISTQKRSAYKKMDITTDVELIHLMLNEFYISVDIT' A
#
# COMPACT_ATOMS: atom_id res chain seq x y z
N LEU A 1 -0.96 -10.81 -4.81
CA LEU A 1 -1.51 -9.51 -5.26
C LEU A 1 -1.47 -9.40 -6.79
N THR A 2 -2.49 -8.80 -7.42
CA THR A 2 -2.48 -8.40 -8.84
C THR A 2 -1.58 -7.18 -9.06
N LEU A 3 -1.25 -6.86 -10.32
CA LEU A 3 -0.44 -5.67 -10.62
C LEU A 3 -1.08 -4.37 -10.14
N SER A 4 -2.40 -4.23 -10.31
CA SER A 4 -3.14 -3.05 -9.83
C SER A 4 -3.12 -2.94 -8.31
N GLU A 5 -3.31 -4.06 -7.61
CA GLU A 5 -3.22 -4.12 -6.14
C GLU A 5 -1.81 -3.70 -5.67
N LYS A 6 -0.75 -4.25 -6.29
CA LYS A 6 0.63 -3.89 -5.96
C LYS A 6 0.89 -2.39 -6.12
N LYS A 7 0.40 -1.77 -7.20
CA LYS A 7 0.53 -0.32 -7.42
C LYS A 7 -0.15 0.50 -6.32
N VAL A 8 -1.37 0.13 -5.92
CA VAL A 8 -2.07 0.81 -4.82
C VAL A 8 -1.30 0.66 -3.50
N ILE A 9 -0.86 -0.54 -3.17
CA ILE A 9 -0.11 -0.81 -1.94
C ILE A 9 1.20 -0.05 -1.90
N TYR A 10 1.94 0.01 -3.01
CA TYR A 10 3.18 0.77 -3.11
C TYR A 10 2.99 2.25 -2.71
N TYR A 11 1.96 2.91 -3.22
CA TYR A 11 1.70 4.31 -2.89
C TYR A 11 1.18 4.50 -1.45
N VAL A 12 0.34 3.60 -0.96
CA VAL A 12 -0.14 3.67 0.43
C VAL A 12 1.00 3.43 1.43
N ALA A 13 1.91 2.49 1.13
CA ALA A 13 3.14 2.26 1.89
C ALA A 13 4.05 3.50 1.93
N ALA A 14 4.07 4.29 0.86
CA ALA A 14 4.76 5.58 0.80
C ALA A 14 3.99 6.72 1.52
N GLY A 15 2.90 6.42 2.22
CA GLY A 15 2.11 7.38 3.00
C GLY A 15 1.03 8.12 2.23
N LEU A 16 0.73 7.74 0.97
CA LEU A 16 -0.31 8.42 0.19
C LEU A 16 -1.72 7.98 0.61
N SER A 17 -2.64 8.95 0.64
CA SER A 17 -4.07 8.67 0.82
C SER A 17 -4.67 7.94 -0.39
N VAL A 18 -5.82 7.29 -0.18
CA VAL A 18 -6.64 6.68 -1.25
C VAL A 18 -7.01 7.72 -2.32
N LYS A 19 -7.29 8.97 -1.91
CA LYS A 19 -7.60 10.06 -2.84
C LYS A 19 -6.39 10.43 -3.69
N SER A 20 -5.21 10.50 -3.10
CA SER A 20 -3.96 10.76 -3.83
C SER A 20 -3.67 9.64 -4.82
N CYS A 21 -3.85 8.37 -4.42
CA CYS A 21 -3.73 7.22 -5.31
C CYS A 21 -4.72 7.25 -6.47
N SER A 22 -5.96 7.69 -6.23
CA SER A 22 -6.99 7.86 -7.27
C SER A 22 -6.57 8.86 -8.34
N ASN A 23 -6.01 10.01 -7.93
CA ASN A 23 -5.52 11.02 -8.86
C ASN A 23 -4.28 10.51 -9.62
N LEU A 24 -3.33 9.90 -8.92
CA LEU A 24 -2.03 9.50 -9.49
C LEU A 24 -2.15 8.30 -10.45
N LEU A 25 -3.08 7.39 -10.19
CA LEU A 25 -3.34 6.22 -11.05
C LEU A 25 -4.40 6.49 -12.12
N ASP A 26 -5.00 7.68 -12.13
CA ASP A 26 -6.15 8.03 -12.97
C ASP A 26 -7.26 6.96 -12.92
N ARG A 27 -7.78 6.75 -11.71
CA ARG A 27 -8.80 5.74 -11.41
C ARG A 27 -9.82 6.26 -10.42
N ASN A 28 -11.03 5.72 -10.50
CA ASN A 28 -12.09 6.04 -9.55
C ASN A 28 -11.66 5.70 -8.11
N ILE A 29 -11.93 6.62 -7.17
CA ILE A 29 -11.57 6.45 -5.75
C ILE A 29 -12.17 5.17 -5.13
N LYS A 30 -13.38 4.76 -5.55
CA LYS A 30 -14.00 3.51 -5.09
C LYS A 30 -13.24 2.29 -5.59
N THR A 31 -12.73 2.33 -6.82
CA THR A 31 -11.88 1.27 -7.37
C THR A 31 -10.59 1.15 -6.59
N ILE A 32 -9.94 2.27 -6.24
CA ILE A 32 -8.75 2.26 -5.39
C ILE A 32 -9.06 1.69 -4.00
N SER A 33 -10.15 2.13 -3.36
CA SER A 33 -10.58 1.57 -2.06
C SER A 33 -10.82 0.07 -2.11
N THR A 34 -11.48 -0.44 -3.15
CA THR A 34 -11.71 -1.88 -3.34
C THR A 34 -10.40 -2.63 -3.54
N GLN A 35 -9.50 -2.12 -4.38
CA GLN A 35 -8.19 -2.73 -4.62
C GLN A 35 -7.34 -2.75 -3.35
N LYS A 36 -7.32 -1.65 -2.59
CA LYS A 36 -6.63 -1.56 -1.29
C LYS A 36 -7.18 -2.61 -0.32
N ARG A 37 -8.51 -2.66 -0.13
CA ARG A 37 -9.15 -3.63 0.77
C ARG A 37 -8.89 -5.09 0.37
N SER A 38 -8.98 -5.38 -0.93
CA SER A 38 -8.68 -6.71 -1.48
C SER A 38 -7.22 -7.09 -1.24
N ALA A 39 -6.30 -6.15 -1.44
CA ALA A 39 -4.89 -6.36 -1.18
C ALA A 39 -4.59 -6.59 0.31
N TYR A 40 -5.17 -5.78 1.20
CA TYR A 40 -5.07 -5.91 2.65
C TYR A 40 -5.53 -7.29 3.12
N LYS A 41 -6.70 -7.74 2.64
CA LYS A 41 -7.20 -9.09 2.93
C LYS A 41 -6.25 -10.20 2.47
N LYS A 42 -5.57 -10.03 1.33
CA LYS A 42 -4.61 -11.00 0.78
C LYS A 42 -3.27 -11.01 1.51
N MET A 43 -2.90 -9.89 2.12
CA MET A 43 -1.64 -9.72 2.87
C MET A 43 -1.81 -9.90 4.37
N ASP A 44 -3.04 -10.14 4.83
CA ASP A 44 -3.43 -10.16 6.24
C ASP A 44 -3.07 -8.86 7.00
N ILE A 45 -3.22 -7.72 6.32
CA ILE A 45 -3.00 -6.38 6.88
C ILE A 45 -4.34 -5.75 7.21
N THR A 46 -4.41 -5.09 8.36
CA THR A 46 -5.63 -4.47 8.87
C THR A 46 -5.64 -2.95 8.70
N THR A 47 -4.47 -2.30 8.76
CA THR A 47 -4.37 -0.83 8.76
C THR A 47 -3.22 -0.29 7.91
N ASP A 48 -3.34 0.97 7.49
CA ASP A 48 -2.27 1.69 6.78
C ASP A 48 -1.04 1.84 7.67
N VAL A 49 -1.24 2.04 8.98
CA VAL A 49 -0.15 2.16 9.96
C VAL A 49 0.64 0.86 10.04
N GLU A 50 -0.03 -0.29 10.04
CA GLU A 50 0.59 -1.61 10.01
C GLU A 50 1.38 -1.83 8.71
N LEU A 51 0.80 -1.50 7.55
CA LEU A 51 1.52 -1.55 6.27
C LEU A 51 2.78 -0.69 6.29
N ILE A 52 2.67 0.55 6.75
CA ILE A 52 3.79 1.50 6.79
C ILE A 52 4.87 1.01 7.77
N HIS A 53 4.49 0.51 8.95
CA HIS A 53 5.45 -0.09 9.88
C HIS A 53 6.19 -1.28 9.28
N LEU A 54 5.48 -2.20 8.61
CA LEU A 54 6.10 -3.33 7.92
C LEU A 54 7.12 -2.85 6.88
N MET A 55 6.76 -1.85 6.07
CA MET A 55 7.63 -1.30 5.03
C MET A 55 8.86 -0.60 5.61
N LEU A 56 8.69 0.16 6.70
CA LEU A 56 9.81 0.78 7.38
C LEU A 56 10.73 -0.27 8.02
N ASN A 57 10.18 -1.26 8.73
CA ASN A 57 10.98 -2.28 9.41
C ASN A 57 11.80 -3.15 8.45
N GLU A 58 11.21 -3.58 7.33
CA GLU A 58 11.94 -4.31 6.28
C GLU A 58 13.06 -3.45 5.66
N PHE A 59 12.85 -2.13 5.57
CA PHE A 59 13.89 -1.20 5.13
C PHE A 59 14.99 -0.96 6.18
N TYR A 60 14.66 -0.81 7.46
CA TYR A 60 15.65 -0.65 8.53
C TYR A 60 16.54 -1.89 8.65
N ILE A 61 15.98 -3.10 8.58
CA ILE A 61 16.76 -4.35 8.61
C ILE A 61 17.73 -4.42 7.43
N SER A 62 17.32 -3.99 6.23
CA SER A 62 18.20 -4.03 5.05
C SER A 62 19.32 -2.98 5.08
N VAL A 63 19.10 -1.83 5.71
CA VAL A 63 20.12 -0.79 5.90
C VAL A 63 21.09 -1.15 7.03
N ASP A 64 20.64 -1.77 8.11
CA ASP A 64 21.52 -2.18 9.23
C ASP A 64 22.43 -3.37 8.88
N ILE A 65 22.11 -4.15 7.85
CA ILE A 65 22.95 -5.29 7.37
C ILE A 65 23.98 -4.84 6.31
N THR A 66 23.91 -3.60 5.83
CA THR A 66 24.81 -3.05 4.80
C THR A 66 25.86 -2.12 5.42
#